data_AF-A0A969GNJ7-F1
#
_entry.id   AF-A0A969GNJ7-F1
#
_cell.length_a   1.000
_cell.length_b   1.000
_cell.length_c   1.000
_cell.angle_alpha   90.00
_cell.angle_beta   90.00
_cell.angle_gamma   90.00
#
_symmetry.space_group_name_H-M   'P 1'
#
loop_
_entity.id
_entity.type
_entity.pdbx_description
1 polymer ?
#
loop_
_entity_poly.entity_id
_entity_poly.type
_entity_poly.pdbx_seq_one_letter_code
_entity_poly.pdbx_strand_id
1 'polypeptide(L)'
;MRTLVRQGLSFLAGGLIVAAIVFYASQANAQPEASSAGQETPNLVNVTLDSTPRIKYQGQLLDSTGKPKSGVFNMTFTIYDESTVVRWQETRDVTINMDGLFSVQLGASKSILVDSGGNTLFPTGENRYLGVTIAGETIGSPELINYVPLATNSAMLEGKTKDYFAEAKFGARSFGVVEKDGSKKSGLHFSSSRKGVGTYEIEIKKGSSSESGTYDYNLNDFTTVVTPVRNSDCNFPTTAGTNSEDDKLVVQIYRPHNFESLVDCKFHFVVFWDGSNGG
;
A
#
# COMPACT_ATOMS: atom_id res chain seq x y z
N MET A 1 -23.08 98.43 -13.70
CA MET A 1 -24.42 98.26 -14.30
C MET A 1 -24.51 96.82 -14.79
N ARG A 2 -25.58 96.12 -14.41
CA ARG A 2 -25.93 94.71 -14.64
C ARG A 2 -25.43 93.68 -13.62
N THR A 3 -26.44 92.98 -13.14
CA THR A 3 -26.60 92.19 -11.92
C THR A 3 -26.91 90.73 -12.33
N LEU A 4 -26.76 89.81 -11.37
CA LEU A 4 -27.32 88.43 -11.32
C LEU A 4 -26.61 87.42 -12.25
N VAL A 5 -26.37 86.16 -11.88
CA VAL A 5 -27.28 85.16 -11.28
C VAL A 5 -26.50 84.11 -10.46
N ARG A 6 -27.21 83.53 -9.50
CA ARG A 6 -26.88 82.54 -8.47
C ARG A 6 -27.19 81.11 -8.96
N GLN A 7 -26.37 80.11 -8.63
CA GLN A 7 -26.65 78.65 -8.46
C GLN A 7 -25.27 77.95 -8.36
N GLY A 8 -24.90 77.02 -7.47
CA GLY A 8 -25.60 76.19 -6.48
C GLY A 8 -25.14 74.73 -6.64
N LEU A 9 -24.50 74.15 -5.60
CA LEU A 9 -24.12 72.72 -5.40
C LEU A 9 -23.00 72.16 -6.32
N SER A 10 -22.12 71.23 -5.96
CA SER A 10 -21.77 70.50 -4.72
C SER A 10 -20.56 69.58 -4.98
N PHE A 11 -19.82 69.24 -3.92
CA PHE A 11 -18.95 68.06 -3.71
C PHE A 11 -17.83 67.72 -4.71
N LEU A 12 -16.56 67.78 -4.27
CA LEU A 12 -15.83 66.63 -3.71
C LEU A 12 -14.38 67.00 -3.37
N ALA A 13 -13.92 66.39 -2.29
CA ALA A 13 -12.64 66.61 -1.64
C ALA A 13 -11.43 66.38 -2.55
N GLY A 14 -10.47 67.29 -2.48
CA GLY A 14 -9.18 67.16 -3.14
C GLY A 14 -8.09 67.84 -2.32
N GLY A 15 -7.03 67.09 -2.04
CA GLY A 15 -5.68 67.62 -2.12
C GLY A 15 -4.93 67.80 -0.80
N LEU A 16 -3.80 67.07 -0.76
CA LEU A 16 -2.49 67.56 -0.31
C LEU A 16 -2.33 67.95 1.17
N ILE A 17 -1.69 67.06 1.93
CA ILE A 17 -0.60 67.48 2.83
C ILE A 17 0.60 66.57 2.60
N VAL A 18 1.67 67.20 2.11
CA VAL A 18 3.01 66.66 1.95
C VAL A 18 3.83 67.01 3.19
N ALA A 19 4.47 65.97 3.74
CA ALA A 19 5.73 65.93 4.47
C ALA A 19 6.00 66.85 5.68
N ALA A 20 6.18 66.23 6.85
CA ALA A 20 7.24 66.61 7.77
C ALA A 20 7.88 65.33 8.35
N ILE A 21 9.14 65.13 8.01
CA ILE A 21 10.01 64.02 8.40
C ILE A 21 10.43 64.23 9.85
N VAL A 22 10.18 63.25 10.72
CA VAL A 22 10.85 63.12 12.01
C VAL A 22 11.60 61.79 12.02
N PHE A 23 12.92 61.90 12.08
CA PHE A 23 13.86 60.80 12.26
C PHE A 23 13.67 60.16 13.64
N TYR A 24 13.26 58.89 13.66
CA TYR A 24 13.51 58.00 14.79
C TYR A 24 14.53 56.96 14.35
N ALA A 25 15.72 57.03 14.97
CA ALA A 25 16.74 56.01 14.85
C ALA A 25 16.29 54.76 15.61
N SER A 26 15.92 53.69 14.89
CA SER A 26 15.73 52.38 15.49
C SER A 26 17.07 51.65 15.53
N GLN A 27 17.50 51.28 16.74
CA GLN A 27 18.72 50.50 16.95
C GLN A 27 18.61 49.14 16.26
N ALA A 28 19.62 48.83 15.44
CA ALA A 28 19.79 47.54 14.83
C ALA A 28 20.27 46.54 15.91
N ASN A 29 19.35 45.80 16.50
CA ASN A 29 19.70 44.56 17.17
C ASN A 29 19.90 43.49 16.09
N ALA A 30 21.16 43.18 15.82
CA ALA A 30 21.56 42.01 15.07
C ALA A 30 21.00 40.76 15.77
N GLN A 31 20.00 40.12 15.16
CA GLN A 31 19.53 38.82 15.59
C GLN A 31 20.53 37.77 15.09
N PRO A 32 21.09 36.91 15.96
CA PRO A 32 21.98 35.85 15.51
C PRO A 32 21.23 34.89 14.57
N GLU A 33 21.88 34.57 13.45
CA GLU A 33 21.44 33.54 12.51
C GLU A 33 21.33 32.20 13.25
N ALA A 34 20.09 31.77 13.50
CA ALA A 34 19.82 30.41 13.89
C ALA A 34 20.02 29.51 12.67
N SER A 35 21.24 29.01 12.51
CA SER A 35 21.50 27.81 11.73
C SER A 35 20.89 26.61 12.45
N SER A 36 19.72 26.16 12.00
CA SER A 36 19.38 24.74 12.03
C SER A 36 18.58 24.39 10.79
N ALA A 37 19.30 24.01 9.73
CA ALA A 37 18.75 23.10 8.74
C ALA A 37 18.50 21.77 9.46
N GLY A 38 17.32 21.67 10.11
CA GLY A 38 16.76 20.40 10.49
C GLY A 38 16.47 19.65 9.21
N GLN A 39 17.36 18.73 8.86
CA GLN A 39 17.11 17.73 7.84
C GLN A 39 15.97 16.86 8.37
N GLU A 40 14.73 17.22 8.02
CA GLU A 40 13.60 16.32 8.13
C GLU A 40 13.85 15.17 7.16
N THR A 41 14.64 14.18 7.60
CA THR A 41 14.53 12.84 7.06
C THR A 41 13.06 12.45 7.23
N PRO A 42 12.34 12.11 6.16
CA PRO A 42 10.99 11.60 6.31
C PRO A 42 11.08 10.38 7.22
N ASN A 43 10.59 10.51 8.45
CA ASN A 43 10.36 9.37 9.31
C ASN A 43 9.35 8.52 8.54
N LEU A 44 9.84 7.42 7.98
CA LEU A 44 9.00 6.37 7.46
C LEU A 44 8.17 5.89 8.65
N VAL A 45 6.95 6.40 8.78
CA VAL A 45 5.95 5.78 9.63
C VAL A 45 5.77 4.40 9.00
N ASN A 46 6.38 3.39 9.61
CA ASN A 46 6.04 2.01 9.35
C ASN A 46 4.59 1.85 9.80
N VAL A 47 3.65 2.22 8.92
CA VAL A 47 2.26 1.84 9.03
C VAL A 47 2.27 0.34 8.73
N THR A 48 2.51 -0.45 9.77
CA THR A 48 2.23 -1.88 9.73
C THR A 48 0.72 -2.00 9.61
N LEU A 49 0.22 -1.97 8.38
CA LEU A 49 -1.12 -2.44 8.08
C LEU A 49 -1.15 -3.88 8.57
N ASP A 50 -1.93 -4.14 9.62
CA ASP A 50 -2.17 -5.48 10.10
C ASP A 50 -3.02 -6.23 9.06
N SER A 51 -2.32 -6.71 8.03
CA SER A 51 -2.86 -7.55 6.98
C SER A 51 -2.93 -9.01 7.41
N THR A 52 -2.80 -9.30 8.71
CA THR A 52 -2.88 -10.67 9.20
C THR A 52 -4.28 -11.20 8.91
N PRO A 53 -4.42 -12.30 8.17
CA PRO A 53 -5.71 -12.85 7.84
C PRO A 53 -6.46 -13.24 9.11
N ARG A 54 -7.77 -13.04 9.07
CA ARG A 54 -8.66 -13.27 10.20
C ARG A 54 -9.91 -13.98 9.72
N ILE A 55 -10.41 -14.91 10.52
CA ILE A 55 -11.68 -15.60 10.24
C ILE A 55 -12.77 -14.91 11.04
N LYS A 56 -13.83 -14.46 10.37
CA LYS A 56 -15.05 -14.04 11.04
C LYS A 56 -15.94 -15.26 11.24
N TYR A 57 -16.21 -15.59 12.49
CA TYR A 57 -17.11 -16.68 12.86
C TYR A 57 -18.36 -16.10 13.53
N GLN A 58 -19.51 -16.68 13.23
CA GLN A 58 -20.81 -16.28 13.75
C GLN A 58 -21.60 -17.53 14.12
N GLY A 59 -22.43 -17.42 15.15
CA GLY A 59 -23.24 -18.53 15.59
C GLY A 59 -24.32 -18.10 16.57
N GLN A 60 -25.09 -19.09 17.02
CA GLN A 60 -26.09 -18.95 18.06
C GLN A 60 -25.80 -19.92 19.19
N LEU A 61 -25.81 -19.44 20.43
CA LEU A 61 -25.70 -20.27 21.62
C LEU A 61 -27.08 -20.49 22.24
N LEU A 62 -27.51 -21.75 22.23
CA LEU A 62 -28.73 -22.22 22.87
C LEU A 62 -28.38 -23.11 24.06
N ASP A 63 -29.26 -23.17 25.06
CA ASP A 63 -29.21 -24.17 26.12
C ASP A 63 -29.82 -25.52 25.69
N SER A 64 -29.80 -26.51 26.58
CA SER A 64 -30.36 -27.85 26.32
C SER A 64 -31.88 -27.86 26.09
N THR A 65 -32.58 -26.78 26.41
CA THR A 65 -34.02 -26.59 26.15
C THR A 65 -34.27 -25.82 24.86
N GLY A 66 -33.23 -25.46 24.12
CA GLY A 66 -33.29 -24.66 22.90
C GLY A 66 -33.49 -23.17 23.14
N LYS A 67 -33.33 -22.67 24.38
CA LYS A 67 -33.46 -21.25 24.69
C LYS A 67 -32.14 -20.52 24.48
N PRO A 68 -32.15 -19.29 23.95
CA PRO A 68 -30.94 -18.51 23.80
C PRO A 68 -30.25 -18.20 25.13
N LYS A 69 -28.92 -18.29 25.13
CA LYS A 69 -28.08 -17.84 26.25
C LYS A 69 -27.46 -16.48 25.92
N SER A 70 -27.39 -15.58 26.88
CA SER A 70 -26.79 -14.25 26.74
C SER A 70 -25.69 -14.01 27.77
N GLY A 71 -24.75 -13.11 27.48
CA GLY A 71 -23.66 -12.76 28.38
C GLY A 71 -22.28 -12.97 27.74
N VAL A 72 -21.23 -12.99 28.56
CA VAL A 72 -19.86 -13.22 28.11
C VAL A 72 -19.45 -14.66 28.45
N PHE A 73 -19.00 -15.40 27.44
CA PHE A 73 -18.56 -16.78 27.58
C PHE A 73 -17.12 -16.94 27.10
N ASN A 74 -16.31 -17.66 27.88
CA ASN A 74 -14.98 -18.07 27.44
C ASN A 74 -15.13 -19.27 26.50
N MET A 75 -14.88 -19.05 25.21
CA MET A 75 -15.02 -20.03 24.14
C MET A 75 -13.65 -20.38 23.56
N THR A 76 -13.41 -21.67 23.34
CA THR A 76 -12.22 -22.17 22.66
C THR A 76 -12.60 -22.65 21.26
N PHE A 77 -11.98 -22.04 20.26
CA PHE A 77 -12.14 -22.35 18.85
C PHE A 77 -10.98 -23.24 18.42
N THR A 78 -11.27 -24.38 17.83
CA THR A 78 -10.25 -25.36 17.43
C THR A 78 -10.43 -25.71 15.97
N ILE A 79 -9.35 -25.62 15.19
CA ILE A 79 -9.31 -26.07 13.80
C ILE A 79 -8.69 -27.45 13.75
N TYR A 80 -9.40 -28.36 13.10
CA TYR A 80 -9.01 -29.75 12.90
C TYR A 80 -8.74 -30.04 11.42
N ASP A 81 -7.94 -31.07 11.16
CA ASP A 81 -7.91 -31.72 9.84
C ASP A 81 -9.02 -32.78 9.70
N GLU A 82 -9.06 -33.45 8.54
CA GLU A 82 -10.01 -34.54 8.25
C GLU A 82 -9.89 -35.74 9.19
N SER A 83 -8.71 -35.93 9.81
CA SER A 83 -8.46 -37.00 10.77
C SER A 83 -8.74 -36.57 12.21
N THR A 84 -9.43 -35.43 12.41
CA THR A 84 -9.76 -34.85 13.73
C THR A 84 -8.54 -34.45 14.57
N VAL A 85 -7.37 -34.28 13.95
CA VAL A 85 -6.17 -33.81 14.64
C VAL A 85 -6.24 -32.29 14.79
N VAL A 86 -5.96 -31.80 16.00
CA VAL A 86 -5.89 -30.37 16.28
C VAL A 86 -4.72 -29.74 15.51
N ARG A 87 -5.03 -28.78 14.64
CA ARG A 87 -4.04 -28.01 13.88
C ARG A 87 -3.86 -26.62 14.48
N TRP A 88 -4.92 -26.01 15.00
CA TRP A 88 -4.85 -24.68 15.59
C TRP A 88 -5.93 -24.51 16.66
N GLN A 89 -5.67 -23.66 17.66
CA GLN A 89 -6.63 -23.40 18.73
C GLN A 89 -6.47 -21.99 19.31
N GLU A 90 -7.57 -21.28 19.49
CA GLU A 90 -7.61 -19.95 20.11
C GLU A 90 -8.78 -19.84 21.09
N THR A 91 -8.54 -19.22 22.24
CA THR A 91 -9.56 -18.95 23.26
C THR A 91 -9.93 -17.47 23.26
N ARG A 92 -11.23 -17.18 23.33
CA ARG A 92 -11.79 -15.82 23.32
C ARG A 92 -12.91 -15.68 24.33
N ASP A 93 -12.98 -14.50 24.92
CA ASP A 93 -14.19 -14.04 25.60
C ASP A 93 -15.15 -13.49 24.55
N VAL A 94 -16.28 -14.17 24.38
CA VAL A 94 -17.28 -13.88 23.35
C VAL A 94 -18.52 -13.31 24.00
N THR A 95 -18.92 -12.11 23.58
CA THR A 95 -20.17 -11.48 24.01
C THR A 95 -21.32 -12.00 23.15
N ILE A 96 -22.37 -12.48 23.80
CA ILE A 96 -23.56 -13.04 23.18
C ILE A 96 -24.76 -12.16 23.55
N ASN A 97 -25.55 -11.80 22.54
CA ASN A 97 -26.73 -10.95 22.73
C ASN A 97 -27.91 -11.73 23.36
N MET A 98 -29.03 -11.05 23.60
CA MET A 98 -30.23 -11.65 24.20
C MET A 98 -30.88 -12.74 23.33
N ASP A 99 -30.64 -12.71 22.03
CA ASP A 99 -31.13 -13.71 21.06
C ASP A 99 -30.17 -14.91 20.90
N GLY A 100 -29.08 -14.94 21.69
CA GLY A 100 -28.07 -15.99 21.65
C GLY A 100 -27.08 -15.84 20.51
N LEU A 101 -27.16 -14.77 19.72
CA LEU A 101 -26.30 -14.55 18.56
C LEU A 101 -24.96 -13.94 18.99
N PHE A 102 -23.90 -14.36 18.31
CA PHE A 102 -22.57 -13.80 18.49
C PHE A 102 -21.79 -13.71 17.18
N SER A 103 -20.79 -12.84 17.16
CA SER A 103 -19.75 -12.78 16.14
C SER A 103 -18.39 -12.61 16.80
N VAL A 104 -17.40 -13.35 16.33
CA VAL A 104 -16.03 -13.30 16.83
C VAL A 104 -15.05 -13.27 15.65
N GLN A 105 -13.94 -12.56 15.85
CA GLN A 105 -12.84 -12.54 14.90
C GLN A 105 -11.68 -13.38 15.43
N LEU A 106 -11.40 -14.48 14.75
CA LEU A 106 -10.33 -15.41 15.05
C LEU A 106 -9.05 -14.99 14.31
N GLY A 107 -7.89 -15.23 14.94
CA GLY A 107 -6.60 -14.93 14.32
C GLY A 107 -5.86 -13.73 14.92
N ALA A 108 -6.46 -13.02 15.89
CA ALA A 108 -5.82 -11.82 16.49
C ALA A 108 -4.69 -12.15 17.46
N SER A 109 -4.83 -13.25 18.21
CA SER A 109 -3.88 -13.65 19.23
C SER A 109 -2.97 -14.76 18.75
N LYS A 110 -3.46 -15.59 17.83
CA LYS A 110 -2.68 -16.61 17.16
C LYS A 110 -2.91 -16.51 15.68
N SER A 111 -1.83 -16.39 14.90
CA SER A 111 -1.91 -16.33 13.45
C SER A 111 -2.73 -17.48 12.88
N ILE A 112 -3.57 -17.18 11.88
CA ILE A 112 -4.39 -18.17 11.19
C ILE A 112 -3.69 -18.75 9.94
N LEU A 113 -2.45 -18.32 9.69
CA LEU A 113 -1.64 -18.77 8.55
C LEU A 113 -0.86 -20.04 8.86
N VAL A 114 -0.53 -20.28 10.12
CA VAL A 114 0.39 -21.33 10.56
C VAL A 114 -0.28 -22.21 11.62
N ASP A 115 -0.13 -23.52 11.49
CA ASP A 115 -0.61 -24.50 12.45
C ASP A 115 0.34 -24.61 13.66
N SER A 116 -0.06 -25.39 14.66
CA SER A 116 0.70 -25.57 15.90
C SER A 116 2.06 -26.25 15.69
N GLY A 117 2.27 -26.88 14.53
CA GLY A 117 3.51 -27.53 14.12
C GLY A 117 4.39 -26.67 13.20
N GLY A 118 4.01 -25.42 12.91
CA GLY A 118 4.77 -24.53 12.04
C GLY A 118 4.48 -24.66 10.55
N ASN A 119 3.47 -25.45 10.16
CA ASN A 119 3.09 -25.66 8.76
C ASN A 119 1.96 -24.72 8.34
N THR A 120 1.69 -24.60 7.04
CA THR A 120 0.54 -23.85 6.53
C THR A 120 -0.77 -24.42 7.08
N LEU A 121 -1.59 -23.59 7.74
CA LEU A 121 -2.84 -24.05 8.36
C LEU A 121 -3.92 -24.44 7.33
N PHE A 122 -3.94 -23.76 6.18
CA PHE A 122 -4.87 -24.03 5.06
C PHE A 122 -4.10 -24.35 3.77
N PRO A 123 -3.50 -25.54 3.65
CA PRO A 123 -2.85 -25.98 2.42
C PRO A 123 -3.89 -26.22 1.33
N THR A 124 -3.46 -26.10 0.08
CA THR A 124 -4.34 -26.28 -1.09
C THR A 124 -4.80 -27.74 -1.17
N GLY A 125 -6.11 -27.95 -1.34
CA GLY A 125 -6.69 -29.28 -1.54
C GLY A 125 -7.00 -30.07 -0.27
N GLU A 126 -6.77 -29.50 0.92
CA GLU A 126 -7.14 -30.15 2.18
C GLU A 126 -8.31 -29.43 2.87
N ASN A 127 -9.22 -30.21 3.46
CA ASN A 127 -10.30 -29.68 4.26
C ASN A 127 -9.83 -29.34 5.68
N ARG A 128 -10.49 -28.34 6.27
CA ARG A 128 -10.32 -27.94 7.67
C ARG A 128 -11.68 -27.78 8.33
N TYR A 129 -11.78 -28.18 9.59
CA TYR A 129 -13.03 -28.16 10.34
C TYR A 129 -12.88 -27.29 11.57
N LEU A 130 -13.87 -26.44 11.85
CA LEU A 130 -13.88 -25.57 13.03
C LEU A 130 -14.83 -26.16 14.08
N GLY A 131 -14.30 -26.49 15.25
CA GLY A 131 -15.07 -26.85 16.43
C GLY A 131 -15.04 -25.73 17.48
N VAL A 132 -16.08 -25.68 18.31
CA VAL A 132 -16.21 -24.72 19.40
C VAL A 132 -16.43 -25.48 20.70
N THR A 133 -15.71 -25.09 21.75
CA THR A 133 -15.85 -25.65 23.10
C THR A 133 -16.12 -24.53 24.09
N ILE A 134 -17.08 -24.72 24.99
CA ILE A 134 -17.43 -23.77 26.04
C ILE A 134 -17.34 -24.49 27.38
N ALA A 135 -16.52 -23.97 28.30
CA ALA A 135 -16.32 -24.58 29.63
C ALA A 135 -15.94 -26.08 29.60
N GLY A 136 -15.21 -26.51 28.55
CA GLY A 136 -14.80 -27.90 28.36
C GLY A 136 -15.81 -28.80 27.63
N GLU A 137 -17.01 -28.31 27.33
CA GLU A 137 -18.01 -29.02 26.54
C GLU A 137 -17.95 -28.59 25.07
N THR A 138 -17.81 -29.56 24.16
CA THR A 138 -17.83 -29.30 22.72
C THR A 138 -19.26 -29.05 22.26
N ILE A 139 -19.48 -27.91 21.61
CA ILE A 139 -20.78 -27.50 21.08
C ILE A 139 -20.88 -27.96 19.63
N GLY A 140 -21.82 -28.86 19.36
CA GLY A 140 -22.07 -29.39 18.01
C GLY A 140 -20.94 -30.27 17.47
N SER A 141 -21.05 -30.64 16.20
CA SER A 141 -19.96 -31.30 15.46
C SER A 141 -19.10 -30.25 14.76
N PRO A 142 -17.76 -30.43 14.68
CA PRO A 142 -16.90 -29.51 13.93
C PRO A 142 -17.40 -29.32 12.50
N GLU A 143 -17.52 -28.06 12.08
CA GLU A 143 -18.09 -27.70 10.78
C GLU A 143 -16.99 -27.48 9.76
N LEU A 144 -17.21 -27.93 8.51
CA LEU A 144 -16.28 -27.70 7.42
C LEU A 144 -16.12 -26.19 7.16
N ILE A 145 -14.87 -25.71 7.18
CA ILE A 145 -14.54 -24.33 6.83
C ILE A 145 -14.59 -24.21 5.31
N ASN A 146 -15.78 -23.94 4.78
CA ASN A 146 -16.00 -23.62 3.35
C ASN A 146 -15.64 -22.17 3.01
N TYR A 147 -15.22 -21.38 4.00
CA TYR A 147 -14.69 -20.05 3.75
C TYR A 147 -13.34 -20.17 3.07
N VAL A 148 -13.05 -19.24 2.16
CA VAL A 148 -11.76 -19.16 1.48
C VAL A 148 -10.88 -18.18 2.27
N PRO A 149 -10.12 -18.58 3.32
CA PRO A 149 -9.08 -17.71 3.88
C PRO A 149 -8.00 -17.40 2.83
N LEU A 150 -7.96 -18.18 1.74
CA LEU A 150 -7.14 -17.96 0.55
C LEU A 150 -7.56 -16.73 -0.28
N ALA A 151 -8.53 -15.91 0.13
CA ALA A 151 -8.62 -14.53 -0.38
C ALA A 151 -7.33 -13.73 -0.05
N THR A 152 -6.53 -14.21 0.91
CA THR A 152 -5.16 -13.73 1.17
C THR A 152 -4.16 -14.11 0.06
N ASN A 153 -4.45 -15.06 -0.84
CA ASN A 153 -3.60 -15.27 -2.02
C ASN A 153 -3.65 -14.07 -2.99
N SER A 154 -4.57 -13.12 -2.82
CA SER A 154 -4.44 -11.81 -3.49
C SER A 154 -3.21 -11.01 -3.00
N ALA A 155 -2.66 -11.35 -1.83
CA ALA A 155 -1.43 -10.80 -1.27
C ALA A 155 -0.21 -11.73 -1.43
N MET A 156 -0.36 -12.92 -2.02
CA MET A 156 0.70 -13.92 -2.19
C MET A 156 0.83 -14.31 -3.67
N LEU A 157 1.90 -13.90 -4.35
CA LEU A 157 2.21 -14.35 -5.70
C LEU A 157 2.82 -15.76 -5.63
N GLU A 158 2.20 -16.74 -6.29
CA GLU A 158 2.62 -18.17 -6.27
C GLU A 158 2.79 -18.78 -4.86
N GLY A 159 2.00 -18.32 -3.88
CA GLY A 159 2.07 -18.81 -2.50
C GLY A 159 3.29 -18.32 -1.71
N LYS A 160 4.03 -17.33 -2.23
CA LYS A 160 5.16 -16.70 -1.54
C LYS A 160 4.70 -15.51 -0.69
N THR A 161 5.23 -15.42 0.54
CA THR A 161 4.96 -14.30 1.45
C THR A 161 5.69 -13.03 1.00
N LYS A 162 5.27 -11.85 1.50
CA LYS A 162 6.03 -10.60 1.31
C LYS A 162 7.49 -10.71 1.77
N ASP A 163 7.75 -11.54 2.79
CA ASP A 163 9.09 -11.75 3.35
C ASP A 163 9.97 -12.57 2.39
N TYR A 164 9.39 -13.49 1.61
CA TYR A 164 10.09 -14.10 0.47
C TYR A 164 10.55 -13.05 -0.54
N PHE A 165 9.75 -12.02 -0.82
CA PHE A 165 10.17 -10.93 -1.72
C PHE A 165 11.09 -9.89 -1.06
N ALA A 166 11.05 -9.77 0.26
CA ALA A 166 11.92 -8.87 1.02
C ALA A 166 13.30 -9.46 1.31
N GLU A 167 13.39 -10.78 1.51
CA GLU A 167 14.62 -11.48 1.89
C GLU A 167 15.24 -12.33 0.78
N ALA A 168 14.53 -12.64 -0.30
CA ALA A 168 15.12 -13.47 -1.34
C ALA A 168 16.18 -12.69 -2.13
N LYS A 169 17.25 -13.41 -2.47
CA LYS A 169 18.31 -13.07 -3.46
C LYS A 169 17.81 -12.63 -4.86
N PHE A 170 16.49 -12.46 -5.02
CA PHE A 170 15.72 -12.00 -6.17
C PHE A 170 15.11 -10.60 -5.96
N GLY A 171 15.55 -9.87 -4.92
CA GLY A 171 15.09 -8.51 -4.63
C GLY A 171 15.11 -7.61 -5.87
N ALA A 172 14.12 -6.72 -5.96
CA ALA A 172 13.97 -5.78 -7.07
C ALA A 172 15.34 -5.17 -7.45
N ARG A 173 15.81 -5.46 -8.66
CA ARG A 173 17.11 -4.94 -9.13
C ARG A 173 17.05 -3.43 -9.33
N SER A 174 15.90 -2.97 -9.75
CA SER A 174 15.63 -1.57 -9.98
C SER A 174 14.16 -1.30 -9.71
N PHE A 175 13.89 -0.16 -9.08
CA PHE A 175 12.54 0.30 -8.87
C PHE A 175 12.52 1.81 -8.73
N GLY A 176 11.40 2.41 -9.07
CA GLY A 176 11.22 3.82 -8.83
C GLY A 176 9.99 4.41 -9.48
N VAL A 177 9.95 5.74 -9.41
CA VAL A 177 8.87 6.56 -9.93
C VAL A 177 9.41 7.46 -11.03
N VAL A 178 8.79 7.40 -12.20
CA VAL A 178 9.10 8.22 -13.36
C VAL A 178 8.00 9.26 -13.53
N GLU A 179 8.39 10.54 -13.66
CA GLU A 179 7.47 11.63 -13.93
C GLU A 179 7.00 11.63 -15.39
N LYS A 180 5.93 12.38 -15.69
CA LYS A 180 5.34 12.43 -17.04
C LYS A 180 6.34 12.90 -18.11
N ASP A 181 7.29 13.76 -17.73
CA ASP A 181 8.37 14.26 -18.58
C ASP A 181 9.54 13.27 -18.76
N GLY A 182 9.45 12.09 -18.11
CA GLY A 182 10.45 11.04 -18.13
C GLY A 182 11.57 11.20 -17.11
N SER A 183 11.58 12.27 -16.32
CA SER A 183 12.56 12.45 -15.26
C SER A 183 12.33 11.48 -14.10
N LYS A 184 13.41 11.07 -13.45
CA LYS A 184 13.36 10.25 -12.25
C LYS A 184 12.88 11.09 -11.06
N LYS A 185 11.78 10.67 -10.42
CA LYS A 185 11.32 11.26 -9.16
C LYS A 185 12.01 10.65 -7.94
N SER A 186 12.02 9.31 -7.86
CA SER A 186 12.55 8.56 -6.71
C SER A 186 12.85 7.10 -7.09
N GLY A 187 13.56 6.38 -6.21
CA GLY A 187 13.91 4.97 -6.39
C GLY A 187 15.40 4.73 -6.61
N LEU A 188 15.80 3.48 -6.81
CA LEU A 188 17.20 3.03 -6.77
C LEU A 188 17.63 2.37 -8.08
N HIS A 189 18.92 2.51 -8.42
CA HIS A 189 19.56 1.80 -9.55
C HIS A 189 18.91 2.00 -10.93
N PHE A 190 18.48 3.22 -11.24
CA PHE A 190 18.11 3.61 -12.61
C PHE A 190 18.33 5.09 -12.94
N SER A 191 18.45 5.34 -14.23
CA SER A 191 18.19 6.60 -14.94
C SER A 191 16.89 6.45 -15.74
N SER A 192 16.18 7.53 -15.99
CA SER A 192 15.06 7.52 -16.94
C SER A 192 15.08 8.76 -17.82
N SER A 193 14.59 8.62 -19.04
CA SER A 193 14.38 9.71 -19.97
C SER A 193 13.14 9.45 -20.83
N ARG A 194 12.54 10.51 -21.34
CA ARG A 194 11.43 10.39 -22.29
C ARG A 194 11.95 10.40 -23.72
N LYS A 195 11.44 9.48 -24.55
CA LYS A 195 11.80 9.37 -25.98
C LYS A 195 10.70 9.85 -26.90
N GLY A 196 9.46 9.83 -26.43
CA GLY A 196 8.31 10.28 -27.20
C GLY A 196 7.05 10.34 -26.35
N VAL A 197 5.92 10.61 -26.99
CA VAL A 197 4.61 10.53 -26.33
C VAL A 197 4.43 9.09 -25.83
N GLY A 198 4.19 8.93 -24.52
CA GLY A 198 4.03 7.63 -23.85
C GLY A 198 5.20 6.65 -23.96
N THR A 199 6.36 7.06 -24.47
CA THR A 199 7.55 6.19 -24.57
C THR A 199 8.65 6.72 -23.66
N TYR A 200 9.10 5.85 -22.78
CA TYR A 200 10.12 6.11 -21.77
C TYR A 200 11.26 5.10 -21.92
N GLU A 201 12.48 5.58 -21.77
CA GLU A 201 13.67 4.76 -21.69
C GLU A 201 14.13 4.74 -20.23
N ILE A 202 14.27 3.55 -19.67
CA ILE A 202 14.77 3.30 -18.33
C ILE A 202 16.09 2.56 -18.48
N GLU A 203 17.15 3.24 -18.07
CA GLU A 203 18.46 2.63 -17.97
C GLU A 203 18.61 2.12 -16.53
N ILE A 204 18.61 0.80 -16.36
CA ILE A 204 19.01 0.22 -15.09
C ILE A 204 20.50 0.49 -14.93
N LYS A 205 20.94 0.88 -13.73
CA LYS A 205 22.37 1.11 -13.47
C LYS A 205 23.04 -0.19 -13.07
N LYS A 206 24.11 -0.56 -13.78
CA LYS A 206 25.00 -1.67 -13.39
C LYS A 206 25.58 -1.35 -12.02
N GLY A 207 25.27 -2.19 -11.03
CA GLY A 207 25.83 -2.05 -9.69
C GLY A 207 27.27 -2.54 -9.67
N SER A 208 28.16 -1.81 -9.00
CA SER A 208 29.33 -2.40 -8.36
C SER A 208 28.90 -2.80 -6.94
N SER A 209 28.76 -4.09 -6.66
CA SER A 209 28.87 -4.53 -5.27
C SER A 209 30.31 -4.24 -4.82
N SER A 210 30.50 -3.85 -3.57
CA SER A 210 31.83 -3.67 -2.95
C SER A 210 32.65 -4.97 -2.88
N GLU A 211 32.09 -6.08 -3.38
CA GLU A 211 32.74 -7.39 -3.51
C GLU A 211 32.67 -7.82 -4.99
N SER A 212 33.70 -7.42 -5.74
CA SER A 212 34.22 -8.14 -6.91
C SER A 212 33.28 -8.42 -8.11
N GLY A 213 32.60 -7.41 -8.65
CA GLY A 213 32.11 -7.53 -10.03
C GLY A 213 31.16 -6.44 -10.51
N THR A 214 31.37 -5.97 -11.74
CA THR A 214 30.31 -5.33 -12.53
C THR A 214 29.37 -6.43 -12.99
N TYR A 215 28.13 -6.44 -12.49
CA TYR A 215 27.13 -7.37 -12.99
C TYR A 215 26.67 -6.92 -14.37
N ASP A 216 26.99 -7.70 -15.39
CA ASP A 216 26.38 -7.59 -16.71
C ASP A 216 25.04 -8.33 -16.67
N TYR A 217 23.92 -7.60 -16.76
CA TYR A 217 22.59 -8.21 -16.82
C TYR A 217 22.07 -8.14 -18.25
N ASN A 218 21.56 -9.26 -18.74
CA ASN A 218 20.71 -9.29 -19.92
C ASN A 218 19.29 -8.94 -19.47
N LEU A 219 18.73 -7.81 -19.91
CA LEU A 219 17.38 -7.38 -19.52
C LEU A 219 16.28 -8.37 -19.93
N ASN A 220 16.56 -9.30 -20.85
CA ASN A 220 15.62 -10.36 -21.21
C ASN A 220 15.41 -11.39 -20.08
N ASP A 221 16.30 -11.44 -19.09
CA ASP A 221 16.16 -12.33 -17.90
C ASP A 221 15.34 -11.66 -16.77
N PHE A 222 14.69 -10.54 -17.08
CA PHE A 222 14.01 -9.72 -16.10
C PHE A 222 12.54 -9.51 -16.46
N THR A 223 11.70 -9.67 -15.46
CA THR A 223 10.29 -9.25 -15.54
C THR A 223 10.18 -7.83 -15.01
N THR A 224 9.58 -6.95 -15.82
CA THR A 224 9.28 -5.57 -15.41
C THR A 224 7.78 -5.40 -15.21
N VAL A 225 7.40 -4.89 -14.04
CA VAL A 225 6.04 -4.45 -13.76
C VAL A 225 6.00 -2.93 -13.81
N VAL A 226 5.05 -2.38 -14.56
CA VAL A 226 4.83 -0.93 -14.65
C VAL A 226 3.39 -0.64 -14.24
N THR A 227 3.20 0.35 -13.36
CA THR A 227 1.89 0.71 -12.84
C THR A 227 1.74 2.24 -12.80
N PRO A 228 0.73 2.82 -13.46
CA PRO A 228 0.38 4.22 -13.30
C PRO A 228 0.15 4.59 -11.83
N VAL A 229 0.67 5.73 -11.38
CA VAL A 229 0.59 6.10 -9.96
C VAL A 229 -0.84 6.46 -9.56
N ARG A 230 -1.58 7.17 -10.42
CA ARG A 230 -3.00 7.52 -10.25
C ARG A 230 -3.68 7.70 -11.59
N ASN A 231 -4.98 7.45 -11.63
CA ASN A 231 -5.84 7.78 -12.78
C ASN A 231 -5.95 9.29 -13.05
N SER A 232 -5.55 10.17 -12.13
CA SER A 232 -5.41 11.61 -12.40
C SER A 232 -4.08 11.95 -13.08
N ASP A 233 -3.08 11.08 -12.91
CA ASP A 233 -1.75 11.27 -13.49
C ASP A 233 -1.70 10.74 -14.93
N CYS A 234 -2.68 9.92 -15.31
CA CYS A 234 -2.90 9.41 -16.66
C CYS A 234 -4.32 9.76 -17.09
N ASN A 235 -4.51 10.47 -18.20
CA ASN A 235 -5.86 10.91 -18.61
C ASN A 235 -6.85 9.76 -18.92
N PHE A 236 -6.39 8.49 -18.94
CA PHE A 236 -7.14 7.31 -19.33
C PHE A 236 -6.62 6.07 -18.58
N PRO A 237 -7.36 4.95 -18.55
CA PRO A 237 -6.79 3.65 -18.22
C PRO A 237 -5.65 3.34 -19.19
N THR A 238 -4.52 2.85 -18.68
CA THR A 238 -3.32 2.60 -19.50
C THR A 238 -2.71 1.25 -19.21
N THR A 239 -2.22 0.60 -20.25
CA THR A 239 -1.37 -0.58 -20.17
C THR A 239 0.05 -0.17 -20.50
N ALA A 240 1.01 -0.83 -19.88
CA ALA A 240 2.42 -0.64 -20.17
C ALA A 240 2.99 -1.89 -20.86
N GLY A 241 3.62 -1.68 -22.01
CA GLY A 241 4.49 -2.67 -22.65
C GLY A 241 5.94 -2.39 -22.28
N THR A 242 6.72 -3.45 -22.13
CA THR A 242 8.16 -3.35 -21.86
C THR A 242 8.93 -4.13 -22.91
N ASN A 243 9.97 -3.53 -23.45
CA ASN A 243 10.92 -4.21 -24.33
C ASN A 243 12.35 -3.88 -23.91
N SER A 244 13.32 -4.69 -24.33
CA SER A 244 14.74 -4.40 -24.18
C SER A 244 15.33 -3.97 -25.51
N GLU A 245 15.94 -2.78 -25.56
CA GLU A 245 16.68 -2.26 -26.70
C GLU A 245 18.00 -1.66 -26.20
N ASP A 246 19.14 -2.08 -26.76
CA ASP A 246 20.48 -1.60 -26.38
C ASP A 246 20.77 -1.59 -24.86
N ASP A 247 20.48 -2.71 -24.17
CA ASP A 247 20.60 -2.86 -22.71
C ASP A 247 19.75 -1.88 -21.88
N LYS A 248 18.71 -1.30 -22.49
CA LYS A 248 17.76 -0.41 -21.82
C LYS A 248 16.34 -0.93 -21.91
N LEU A 249 15.60 -0.67 -20.85
CA LEU A 249 14.19 -0.99 -20.75
C LEU A 249 13.39 0.13 -21.43
N VAL A 250 12.70 -0.20 -22.51
CA VAL A 250 11.76 0.69 -23.17
C VAL A 250 10.38 0.42 -22.58
N VAL A 251 9.78 1.43 -21.96
CA VAL A 251 8.42 1.40 -21.42
C VAL A 251 7.51 2.20 -22.34
N GLN A 252 6.51 1.53 -22.91
CA GLN A 252 5.47 2.15 -23.73
C GLN A 252 4.14 2.11 -23.00
N ILE A 253 3.55 3.28 -22.76
CA ILE A 253 2.28 3.43 -22.08
C ILE A 253 1.22 3.82 -23.10
N TYR A 254 0.22 2.96 -23.29
CA TYR A 254 -0.83 3.12 -24.29
C TYR A 254 -2.22 2.91 -23.70
N ARG A 255 -3.24 3.41 -24.41
CA ARG A 255 -4.65 3.19 -24.06
C ARG A 255 -5.10 1.79 -24.52
N PRO A 256 -5.82 1.03 -23.70
CA PRO A 256 -6.18 -0.36 -23.98
C PRO A 256 -7.14 -0.52 -25.17
N HIS A 257 -7.91 0.52 -25.51
CA HIS A 257 -8.90 0.43 -26.59
C HIS A 257 -8.29 0.55 -28.00
N ASN A 258 -7.12 1.19 -28.13
CA ASN A 258 -6.56 1.49 -29.45
C ASN A 258 -5.11 1.05 -29.65
N PHE A 259 -4.36 0.63 -28.61
CA PHE A 259 -2.94 0.18 -28.59
C PHE A 259 -1.88 1.11 -29.25
N GLU A 260 -2.28 1.96 -30.20
CA GLU A 260 -1.47 2.93 -30.95
C GLU A 260 -1.51 4.32 -30.29
N SER A 261 -2.47 4.57 -29.39
CA SER A 261 -2.59 5.84 -28.67
C SER A 261 -1.71 5.84 -27.43
N LEU A 262 -0.45 6.23 -27.61
CA LEU A 262 0.49 6.47 -26.52
C LEU A 262 0.04 7.66 -25.66
N VAL A 263 0.32 7.61 -24.35
CA VAL A 263 -0.07 8.66 -23.40
C VAL A 263 1.01 8.94 -22.37
N ASP A 264 1.15 10.21 -22.01
CA ASP A 264 2.12 10.63 -21.00
C ASP A 264 1.57 10.42 -19.60
N CYS A 265 2.35 9.71 -18.79
CA CYS A 265 1.91 9.18 -17.52
C CYS A 265 3.04 9.21 -16.50
N LYS A 266 2.66 9.48 -15.25
CA LYS A 266 3.51 9.21 -14.11
C LYS A 266 3.31 7.74 -13.73
N PHE A 267 4.39 7.00 -13.56
CA PHE A 267 4.28 5.57 -13.24
C PHE A 267 5.34 5.11 -12.23
N HIS A 268 5.00 4.04 -11.53
CA HIS A 268 5.92 3.19 -10.80
C HIS A 268 6.40 2.07 -11.71
N PHE A 269 7.64 1.65 -11.53
CA PHE A 269 8.11 0.40 -12.11
C PHE A 269 8.94 -0.37 -11.10
N VAL A 270 8.98 -1.69 -11.27
CA VAL A 270 9.83 -2.61 -10.53
C VAL A 270 10.34 -3.68 -11.48
N VAL A 271 11.65 -3.98 -11.40
CA VAL A 271 12.33 -4.97 -12.23
C VAL A 271 12.83 -6.11 -11.33
N PHE A 272 12.42 -7.33 -11.66
CA PHE A 272 12.74 -8.56 -10.93
C PHE A 272 13.52 -9.52 -11.82
N TRP A 273 14.50 -10.21 -11.26
CA TRP A 273 15.16 -11.32 -11.96
C TRP A 273 14.19 -12.51 -12.00
N ASP A 274 13.96 -13.08 -13.17
CA ASP A 274 12.99 -14.18 -13.32
C ASP A 274 13.58 -15.56 -13.00
N GLY A 275 14.90 -15.65 -12.78
CA GLY A 275 15.57 -16.90 -12.42
C GLY A 275 15.65 -17.93 -13.54
N SER A 276 15.18 -17.62 -14.75
CA SER A 276 14.93 -18.62 -15.80
C SER A 276 16.20 -19.04 -16.56
N ASN A 277 17.29 -18.27 -16.46
CA ASN A 277 18.56 -18.55 -17.15
C ASN A 277 19.73 -18.81 -16.20
N GLY A 278 19.54 -19.71 -15.24
CA GLY A 278 20.61 -20.30 -14.42
C GLY A 278 20.85 -21.76 -14.78
N GLY A 279 21.62 -22.00 -15.84
CA GLY A 279 22.36 -23.26 -16.06
C GLY A 279 23.72 -23.23 -15.38
#